data_AF-A0A1A2PRL5-F1
#
_entry.id   AF-A0A1A2PRL5-F1
#
_cell.length_a   1.000
_cell.length_b   1.000
_cell.length_c   1.000
_cell.angle_alpha   90.00
_cell.angle_beta   90.00
_cell.angle_gamma   90.00
#
_symmetry.space_group_name_H-M   'P 1'
#
loop_
_entity.id
_entity.type
_entity.pdbx_description
1 polymer ?
#
loop_
_entity_poly.entity_id
_entity_poly.type
_entity_poly.pdbx_seq_one_letter_code
_entity_poly.pdbx_strand_id
1 'polypeptide(L)'
;MNSEYLVLAAPSLETIEKYLYGRFGFALRSDKGLPHLRTPVLEELGYSCTSQPHKDRERFALVNAAGALIAIGSADRLTAKVEFKRLALMLTASIDEIESSMMDPDGKPLCEHE
;
A
#
# COMPACT_ATOMS: atom_id res chain seq x y z
N MET A 1 19.39 -1.08 -19.50
CA MET A 1 19.13 -0.83 -18.07
C MET A 1 18.64 0.59 -17.94
N ASN A 2 17.43 0.80 -17.43
CA ASN A 2 16.96 2.13 -17.09
C ASN A 2 17.60 2.55 -15.75
N SER A 3 17.72 3.86 -15.52
CA SER A 3 18.18 4.37 -14.22
C SER A 3 17.25 3.91 -13.11
N GLU A 4 17.84 3.55 -11.96
CA GLU A 4 17.08 3.24 -10.76
C GLU A 4 16.24 4.44 -10.31
N TYR A 5 15.07 4.17 -9.76
CA TYR A 5 14.17 5.17 -9.21
C TYR A 5 13.65 4.71 -7.85
N LEU A 6 13.28 5.68 -7.00
CA LEU A 6 12.61 5.39 -5.74
C LEU A 6 11.37 4.56 -6.02
N VAL A 7 11.00 3.61 -5.16
CA VAL A 7 9.68 2.95 -5.19
C VAL A 7 8.91 3.38 -3.95
N LEU A 8 9.50 3.09 -2.79
CA LEU A 8 9.00 3.49 -1.49
C LEU A 8 10.18 3.86 -0.58
N ALA A 9 9.96 4.83 0.30
CA ALA A 9 10.76 5.02 1.51
C ALA A 9 9.82 5.03 2.72
N ALA A 10 10.21 4.41 3.82
CA ALA A 10 9.44 4.41 5.07
C ALA A 10 10.41 4.48 6.28
N PRO A 11 9.97 5.04 7.42
CA PRO A 11 10.81 5.17 8.61
C PRO A 11 10.92 3.86 9.42
N SER A 12 10.09 2.85 9.14
CA SER A 12 10.13 1.54 9.82
C SER A 12 10.21 0.38 8.84
N LEU A 13 10.95 -0.66 9.23
CA LEU A 13 11.07 -1.90 8.46
C LEU A 13 9.72 -2.62 8.35
N GLU A 14 8.90 -2.61 9.40
CA GLU A 14 7.54 -3.17 9.38
C GLU A 14 6.70 -2.58 8.25
N THR A 15 6.80 -1.27 8.00
CA THR A 15 6.06 -0.62 6.90
C THR A 15 6.58 -1.11 5.54
N ILE A 16 7.90 -1.27 5.39
CA ILE A 16 8.50 -1.81 4.17
C ILE A 16 8.03 -3.25 3.94
N GLU A 17 8.05 -4.10 4.97
CA GLU A 17 7.60 -5.49 4.87
C GLU A 17 6.12 -5.57 4.45
N LYS A 18 5.23 -4.88 5.16
CA LYS A 18 3.79 -4.87 4.83
C LYS A 18 3.51 -4.29 3.44
N TYR A 19 4.30 -3.32 2.99
CA TYR A 19 4.23 -2.85 1.60
C TYR A 19 4.58 -3.95 0.59
N LEU A 20 5.64 -4.70 0.82
CA LEU A 20 6.07 -5.77 -0.09
C LEU A 20 5.06 -6.91 -0.12
N TYR A 21 4.52 -7.32 1.04
CA TYR A 21 3.45 -8.31 1.13
C TYR A 21 2.20 -7.87 0.35
N GLY A 22 1.75 -6.63 0.54
CA GLY A 22 0.64 -6.09 -0.25
C GLY A 22 0.95 -6.06 -1.74
N ARG A 23 2.08 -5.44 -2.13
CA ARG A 23 2.45 -5.26 -3.54
C ARG A 23 2.52 -6.58 -4.30
N PHE A 24 3.23 -7.56 -3.75
CA PHE A 24 3.42 -8.86 -4.41
C PHE A 24 2.24 -9.80 -4.20
N GLY A 25 1.51 -9.70 -3.09
CA GLY A 25 0.26 -10.42 -2.87
C GLY A 25 -0.81 -10.08 -3.92
N PHE A 26 -1.02 -8.80 -4.21
CA PHE A 26 -1.93 -8.37 -5.27
C PHE A 26 -1.47 -8.83 -6.66
N ALA A 27 -0.16 -8.87 -6.92
CA ALA A 27 0.38 -9.42 -8.17
C ALA A 27 0.13 -10.93 -8.27
N LEU A 28 0.36 -11.68 -7.19
CA LEU A 28 0.12 -13.12 -7.11
C LEU A 28 -1.36 -13.48 -7.33
N ARG A 29 -2.28 -12.68 -6.77
CA ARG A 29 -3.72 -12.80 -7.04
C ARG A 29 -4.04 -12.71 -8.52
N SER A 30 -3.51 -11.67 -9.17
CA SER A 30 -3.72 -11.43 -10.59
C SER A 30 -3.17 -12.56 -11.45
N ASP A 31 -1.98 -13.06 -11.12
CA ASP A 31 -1.35 -14.20 -11.84
C ASP A 31 -2.19 -15.48 -11.72
N LYS A 32 -2.85 -15.68 -10.58
CA LYS A 32 -3.77 -16.81 -10.35
C LYS A 32 -5.18 -16.61 -10.94
N GLY A 33 -5.45 -15.48 -11.58
CA GLY A 33 -6.78 -15.16 -12.12
C GLY A 33 -7.85 -14.98 -11.04
N LEU A 34 -7.46 -14.65 -9.80
CA LEU A 34 -8.41 -14.35 -8.74
C LEU A 34 -9.03 -12.97 -8.96
N PRO A 35 -10.28 -12.75 -8.52
CA PRO A 35 -10.94 -11.46 -8.68
C PRO A 35 -10.21 -10.31 -8.00
N HIS A 36 -10.41 -9.11 -8.57
CA HIS A 36 -9.95 -7.88 -7.97
C HIS A 36 -10.67 -7.64 -6.64
N LEU A 37 -9.91 -7.11 -5.69
CA LEU A 37 -10.39 -6.80 -4.36
C LEU A 37 -10.61 -5.31 -4.23
N ARG A 38 -11.73 -4.95 -3.59
CA ARG A 38 -12.00 -3.58 -3.18
C ARG A 38 -11.06 -3.21 -2.04
N THR A 39 -10.33 -2.11 -2.22
CA THR A 39 -9.59 -1.47 -1.12
C THR A 39 -10.39 -0.29 -0.56
N PRO A 40 -10.55 -0.16 0.76
CA PRO A 40 -11.16 1.00 1.40
C PRO A 40 -10.52 2.34 0.97
N VAL A 41 -11.22 3.45 1.17
CA VAL A 41 -10.59 4.77 1.01
C VAL A 41 -9.65 5.05 2.20
N LEU A 42 -8.64 5.91 2.01
CA LEU A 42 -7.60 6.13 3.03
C LEU A 42 -8.18 6.67 4.33
N GLU A 43 -9.19 7.53 4.21
CA GLU A 43 -9.85 8.20 5.32
C GLU A 43 -10.61 7.22 6.22
N GLU A 44 -11.20 6.17 5.66
CA GLU A 44 -11.85 5.07 6.41
C GLU A 44 -10.82 4.30 7.26
N LEU A 45 -9.57 4.27 6.81
CA LEU A 45 -8.45 3.60 7.50
C LEU A 45 -7.68 4.55 8.44
N GLY A 46 -8.09 5.82 8.55
CA GLY A 46 -7.41 6.82 9.37
C GLY A 46 -6.08 7.32 8.78
N TYR A 47 -5.94 7.29 7.46
CA TYR A 47 -4.78 7.81 6.74
C TYR A 47 -5.17 8.91 5.75
N SER A 48 -4.18 9.67 5.29
CA SER A 48 -4.34 10.59 4.16
C SER A 48 -3.09 10.62 3.29
N CYS A 49 -3.25 11.11 2.06
CA CYS A 49 -2.16 11.30 1.11
C CYS A 49 -1.85 12.79 0.98
N THR A 50 -0.65 13.19 1.36
CA THR A 50 -0.15 14.58 1.26
C THR A 50 0.95 14.68 0.22
N SER A 51 1.31 15.90 -0.18
CA SER A 51 2.51 16.20 -0.96
C SER A 51 3.53 16.89 -0.07
N GLN A 52 4.79 16.46 -0.12
CA GLN A 52 5.87 17.08 0.62
C GLN A 52 7.21 16.99 -0.13
N PRO A 53 8.17 17.90 0.14
CA PRO A 53 9.51 17.78 -0.39
C PRO A 53 10.19 16.50 0.08
N HIS A 54 10.75 15.71 -0.85
CA HIS A 54 11.61 14.58 -0.50
C HIS A 54 12.76 14.42 -1.48
N LYS A 55 13.98 14.60 -0.96
CA LYS A 55 15.22 14.73 -1.73
C LYS A 55 15.14 15.91 -2.71
N ASP A 56 15.17 15.63 -4.00
CA ASP A 56 15.31 16.57 -5.12
C ASP A 56 13.97 17.05 -5.70
N ARG A 57 12.83 16.54 -5.22
CA ARG A 57 11.51 16.84 -5.79
C ARG A 57 10.36 16.69 -4.80
N GLU A 58 9.22 17.28 -5.15
CA GLU A 58 7.93 17.01 -4.47
C GLU A 58 7.52 15.54 -4.67
N ARG A 59 7.09 14.89 -3.59
CA ARG A 59 6.62 13.51 -3.60
C ARG A 59 5.35 13.36 -2.78
N PHE A 60 4.62 12.28 -3.02
CA PHE A 60 3.46 11.93 -2.23
C PHE A 60 3.87 11.16 -0.98
N ALA A 61 3.22 11.47 0.12
CA ALA A 61 3.42 10.85 1.41
C ALA A 61 2.11 10.28 1.95
N LEU A 62 2.19 9.10 2.56
CA LEU A 62 1.15 8.52 3.38
C LEU A 62 1.37 9.00 4.81
N VAL A 63 0.35 9.61 5.41
CA VAL A 63 0.37 10.06 6.80
C VAL A 63 -0.81 9.48 7.56
N ASN A 64 -0.63 9.16 8.83
CA ASN A 64 -1.72 8.69 9.69
C ASN A 64 -2.53 9.86 10.28
N ALA A 65 -3.59 9.56 11.02
CA ALA A 65 -4.46 10.55 11.66
C ALA A 65 -3.74 11.48 12.66
N ALA A 66 -2.62 11.05 13.23
CA ALA A 66 -1.78 11.87 14.11
C ALA A 66 -0.82 12.80 13.32
N GLY A 67 -0.85 12.75 11.98
CA GLY A 67 0.05 13.49 11.11
C GLY A 67 1.46 12.88 10.98
N ALA A 68 1.67 11.68 11.53
CA ALA A 68 2.97 11.01 11.43
C ALA A 68 3.19 10.48 10.00
N LEU A 69 4.40 10.67 9.50
CA LEU A 69 4.84 10.14 8.21
C LEU A 69 4.95 8.61 8.28
N ILE A 70 4.26 7.93 7.39
CA ILE A 70 4.27 6.46 7.28
C ILE A 70 5.12 6.02 6.10
N ALA A 71 4.93 6.63 4.93
CA ALA A 71 5.73 6.29 3.76
C ALA A 71 5.77 7.43 2.74
N ILE A 72 6.77 7.41 1.87
CA ILE A 72 6.94 8.30 0.72
C ILE A 72 7.00 7.43 -0.53
N GLY A 73 6.08 7.69 -1.45
CA GLY A 73 5.97 6.98 -2.72
C GLY A 73 6.69 7.72 -3.84
N SER A 74 7.08 6.98 -4.87
CA SER A 74 7.68 7.56 -6.08
C SER A 74 6.72 7.86 -7.21
N ALA A 75 5.51 7.32 -7.11
CA ALA A 75 4.57 7.29 -8.21
C ALA A 75 3.85 8.64 -8.40
N ASP A 76 3.25 8.82 -9.57
CA ASP A 76 2.33 9.93 -9.81
C ASP A 76 1.14 9.89 -8.83
N ARG A 77 0.36 10.97 -8.77
CA ARG A 77 -0.72 11.12 -7.77
C ARG A 77 -1.73 9.97 -7.78
N LEU A 78 -2.05 9.43 -8.96
CA LEU A 78 -3.06 8.37 -9.09
C LEU A 78 -2.48 7.05 -8.61
N THR A 79 -1.30 6.70 -9.13
CA THR A 79 -0.61 5.45 -8.79
C THR A 79 -0.24 5.41 -7.31
N ALA A 80 0.24 6.54 -6.75
CA ALA A 80 0.58 6.66 -5.33
C ALA A 80 -0.65 6.44 -4.44
N LYS A 81 -1.83 6.95 -4.80
CA LYS A 81 -3.06 6.73 -4.04
C LYS A 81 -3.47 5.27 -4.00
N VAL A 82 -3.37 4.54 -5.11
CA VAL A 82 -3.70 3.10 -5.14
C VAL A 82 -2.73 2.31 -4.27
N GLU A 83 -1.43 2.55 -4.41
CA GLU A 83 -0.42 1.87 -3.59
C GLU A 83 -0.57 2.20 -2.10
N PHE A 84 -0.86 3.46 -1.76
CA PHE A 84 -1.07 3.88 -0.38
C PHE A 84 -2.35 3.32 0.22
N LYS A 85 -3.45 3.18 -0.54
CA LYS A 85 -4.65 2.48 -0.05
C LYS A 85 -4.34 1.04 0.33
N ARG A 86 -3.60 0.35 -0.54
CA ARG A 86 -3.15 -1.03 -0.27
C ARG A 86 -2.26 -1.07 0.96
N LEU A 87 -1.24 -0.22 1.04
CA LEU A 87 -0.34 -0.17 2.20
C LEU A 87 -1.09 0.15 3.50
N ALA A 88 -1.98 1.14 3.49
CA ALA A 88 -2.79 1.51 4.64
C ALA A 88 -3.63 0.32 5.14
N LEU A 89 -4.22 -0.45 4.23
CA LEU A 89 -4.95 -1.67 4.58
C LEU A 89 -4.03 -2.75 5.16
N MET A 90 -2.86 -3.00 4.55
CA MET A 90 -1.92 -3.98 5.08
C MET A 90 -1.43 -3.60 6.49
N LEU A 91 -1.27 -2.30 6.76
CA LEU A 91 -0.84 -1.81 8.08
C LEU A 91 -1.82 -2.15 9.21
N THR A 92 -3.11 -2.37 8.91
CA THR A 92 -4.11 -2.75 9.93
C THR A 92 -4.13 -4.23 10.28
N ALA A 93 -3.29 -5.04 9.64
CA ALA A 93 -3.32 -6.49 9.74
C ALA A 93 -1.98 -7.11 10.14
N SER A 94 -2.03 -8.36 10.58
CA SER A 94 -0.86 -9.24 10.69
C SER A 94 -0.43 -9.78 9.32
N ILE A 95 0.81 -10.27 9.20
CA ILE A 95 1.30 -10.88 7.96
C ILE A 95 0.46 -12.12 7.59
N ASP A 96 0.12 -12.97 8.56
CA ASP A 96 -0.68 -14.18 8.33
C ASP A 96 -2.07 -13.86 7.74
N GLU A 97 -2.71 -12.79 8.24
CA GLU A 97 -3.99 -12.32 7.70
C GLU A 97 -3.84 -11.78 6.28
N ILE A 98 -2.73 -11.10 5.98
CA ILE A 98 -2.42 -10.61 4.63
C ILE A 98 -2.24 -11.78 3.68
N GLU A 99 -1.37 -12.73 3.99
CA GLU A 99 -1.13 -13.90 3.15
C GLU A 99 -2.41 -14.69 2.89
N SER A 100 -3.20 -14.93 3.94
CA SER A 100 -4.49 -15.62 3.83
C SER A 100 -5.45 -14.86 2.90
N SER A 101 -5.58 -13.54 3.08
CA SER A 101 -6.45 -12.69 2.24
C SER A 101 -6.00 -12.66 0.79
N MET A 102 -4.69 -12.70 0.53
CA MET A 102 -4.17 -12.71 -0.84
C MET A 102 -4.48 -14.04 -1.55
N MET A 103 -4.69 -15.13 -0.83
CA MET A 103 -5.01 -16.44 -1.41
C MET A 103 -6.51 -16.77 -1.43
N ASP A 104 -7.31 -16.07 -0.63
CA ASP A 104 -8.75 -16.27 -0.55
C ASP A 104 -9.49 -15.66 -1.76
N PRO A 105 -10.38 -16.39 -2.46
CA PRO A 105 -11.10 -15.87 -3.62
C PRO A 105 -11.90 -14.58 -3.35
N ASP A 106 -12.48 -14.46 -2.15
CA ASP A 106 -13.25 -13.28 -1.73
C ASP A 106 -12.37 -12.20 -1.07
N GLY A 107 -11.10 -12.50 -0.83
CA GLY A 107 -10.15 -11.62 -0.17
C GLY A 107 -10.23 -11.59 1.35
N LYS A 108 -10.95 -12.52 1.97
CA LYS A 108 -11.15 -12.54 3.42
C LYS A 108 -9.86 -12.95 4.17
N PRO A 109 -9.62 -12.40 5.39
CA PRO A 109 -10.49 -11.50 6.14
C PRO A 109 -10.31 -10.00 5.85
N LEU A 110 -9.26 -9.58 5.14
CA LEU A 110 -8.88 -8.16 5.08
C LEU A 110 -9.58 -7.36 3.99
N CYS A 111 -10.00 -8.03 2.93
CA CYS A 111 -10.55 -7.41 1.75
C CYS A 111 -11.95 -7.94 1.49
N GLU A 112 -12.65 -7.22 0.62
CA GLU A 112 -13.93 -7.62 0.08
C GLU A 112 -13.82 -7.69 -1.44
N HIS A 113 -14.57 -8.61 -2.05
CA HIS A 113 -14.73 -8.66 -3.49
C HIS A 113 -15.38 -7.35 -3.99
N GLU A 114 -14.89 -6.82 -5.11
CA GLU A 114 -15.48 -5.62 -5.76
C GLU A 114 -16.82 -5.91 -6.43
#